data_AF-A0A4U0TQH1-F1
#
_entry.id   AF-A0A4U0TQH1-F1
#
_cell.length_a   1.000
_cell.length_b   1.000
_cell.length_c   1.000
_cell.angle_alpha   90.00
_cell.angle_beta   90.00
_cell.angle_gamma   90.00
#
_symmetry.space_group_name_H-M   'P 1'
#
loop_
_entity.id
_entity.type
_entity.pdbx_description
1 polymer ?
#
loop_
_entity_poly.entity_id
_entity_poly.type
_entity_poly.pdbx_seq_one_letter_code
_entity_poly.pdbx_strand_id
1 'polypeptide(L)'
;MSFCDRLAIPESLLRVKVDEPIRFADGLLDFEEDVVVLRSFSYVSHTADAQTWEMHRLVQTATLVWLEGHGRLDEVRERFVHHLRNAFPTGQFANWPVCRILFPHAKSTAEQKPVNPSALIQWASVMYHSAWYALEQGDLNDALGTATAAITARSQQLGAEHESTLWSIAMVVSTYRSQGRWKEAEELEVKVMETRVRVLGGEHPDTLNSMANLAATYWNQGRWKEAEDLISEAAEASGRVLGKTNPDTLGRTYAFHQIGRHDDSQPVKKCCDATEE
;
A
#
# COMPACT_ATOMS: atom_id res chain seq x y z
N MET A 1 -14.46 -7.03 12.87
CA MET A 1 -15.53 -7.77 12.16
C MET A 1 -15.62 -7.28 10.73
N SER A 2 -15.43 -8.18 9.76
CA SER A 2 -15.69 -7.89 8.35
C SER A 2 -17.19 -8.02 8.07
N PHE A 3 -17.98 -7.00 8.46
CA PHE A 3 -19.42 -6.96 8.12
C PHE A 3 -19.67 -6.63 6.64
N CYS A 4 -18.61 -6.22 5.94
CA CYS A 4 -18.66 -5.53 4.67
C CYS A 4 -18.45 -6.46 3.46
N ASP A 5 -18.07 -7.72 3.69
CA ASP A 5 -17.86 -8.72 2.66
C ASP A 5 -18.43 -10.09 3.04
N ARG A 6 -18.57 -10.98 2.05
CA ARG A 6 -19.07 -12.35 2.24
C ARG A 6 -17.96 -13.34 2.61
N LEU A 7 -16.86 -12.84 3.15
CA LEU A 7 -15.65 -13.62 3.32
C LEU A 7 -15.59 -14.18 4.74
N ALA A 8 -14.95 -15.35 4.87
CA ALA A 8 -14.62 -15.88 6.18
C ALA A 8 -13.70 -14.88 6.89
N ILE A 9 -13.99 -14.57 8.15
CA ILE A 9 -13.36 -13.53 8.95
C ILE A 9 -12.15 -14.13 9.68
N PRO A 10 -10.92 -13.71 9.38
CA PRO A 10 -9.73 -14.19 10.06
C PRO A 10 -9.77 -13.82 11.53
N GLU A 11 -9.33 -14.73 12.39
CA GLU A 11 -9.27 -14.51 13.84
C GLU A 11 -8.43 -13.28 14.21
N SER A 12 -7.41 -12.96 13.42
CA SER A 12 -6.58 -11.75 13.57
C SER A 12 -7.37 -10.44 13.47
N LEU A 13 -8.53 -10.43 12.80
CA LEU A 13 -9.44 -9.27 12.71
C LEU A 13 -10.49 -9.22 13.82
N LEU A 14 -10.58 -10.27 14.64
CA LEU A 14 -11.51 -10.39 15.77
C LEU A 14 -10.79 -10.18 17.11
N ARG A 15 -9.58 -10.71 17.26
CA ARG A 15 -8.79 -10.68 18.50
C ARG A 15 -7.73 -9.59 18.53
N VAL A 16 -8.06 -8.37 18.11
CA VAL A 16 -7.17 -7.23 18.34
C VAL A 16 -7.30 -6.82 19.80
N LYS A 17 -6.20 -6.87 20.57
CA LYS A 17 -6.17 -6.33 21.93
C LYS A 17 -6.62 -4.86 21.87
N VAL A 18 -7.84 -4.59 22.31
CA VAL A 18 -8.31 -3.23 22.52
C VAL A 18 -7.77 -2.81 23.88
N ASP A 19 -7.05 -1.68 23.95
CA ASP A 19 -6.49 -1.17 25.21
C ASP A 19 -7.59 -0.77 26.23
N GLU A 20 -8.85 -0.68 25.79
CA GLU A 20 -10.01 -0.51 26.66
C GLU A 20 -11.10 -1.57 26.39
N PRO A 21 -11.60 -2.27 27.42
CA PRO A 21 -12.73 -3.17 27.28
C PRO A 21 -14.00 -2.38 26.95
N ILE A 22 -14.79 -2.89 26.02
CA ILE A 22 -16.03 -2.28 25.55
C ILE A 22 -17.05 -2.26 26.70
N ARG A 23 -17.48 -1.06 27.12
CA ARG A 23 -18.56 -0.87 28.11
C ARG A 23 -19.85 -0.51 27.40
N PHE A 24 -20.83 -1.42 27.40
CA PHE A 24 -22.22 -1.09 27.11
C PHE A 24 -22.98 -0.85 28.42
N ALA A 25 -24.18 -0.26 28.33
CA ALA A 25 -25.01 0.09 29.50
C ALA A 25 -25.35 -1.12 30.41
N ASP A 26 -25.21 -2.35 29.88
CA ASP A 26 -25.70 -3.59 30.52
C ASP A 26 -24.60 -4.54 31.02
N GLY A 27 -23.31 -4.15 30.97
CA GLY A 27 -22.21 -4.95 31.53
C GLY A 27 -21.00 -5.14 30.61
N LEU A 28 -20.00 -5.88 31.12
CA LEU A 28 -18.80 -6.27 30.36
C LEU A 28 -19.17 -7.46 29.45
N LEU A 29 -19.10 -7.28 28.14
CA LEU A 29 -19.26 -8.39 27.20
C LEU A 29 -18.02 -9.29 27.25
N ASP A 30 -18.22 -10.57 27.54
CA ASP A 30 -17.19 -11.58 27.30
C ASP A 30 -17.34 -12.10 25.87
N PHE A 31 -16.34 -11.79 25.03
CA PHE A 31 -16.30 -12.23 23.64
C PHE A 31 -16.51 -13.75 23.52
N GLU A 32 -15.95 -14.55 24.45
CA GLU A 32 -16.08 -15.99 24.40
C GLU A 32 -17.51 -16.44 24.74
N GLU A 33 -18.16 -15.81 25.73
CA GLU A 33 -19.55 -16.14 26.08
C GLU A 33 -20.52 -15.75 24.94
N ASP A 34 -20.37 -14.56 24.37
CA ASP A 34 -21.21 -14.08 23.27
C ASP A 34 -21.08 -14.98 22.03
N VAL A 35 -19.86 -15.38 21.69
CA VAL A 35 -19.59 -16.25 20.55
C VAL A 35 -20.16 -17.66 20.79
N VAL A 36 -20.10 -18.18 22.02
CA VAL A 36 -20.72 -19.47 22.37
C VAL A 36 -22.23 -19.43 22.11
N VAL A 37 -22.91 -18.35 22.51
CA VAL A 37 -24.34 -18.18 22.25
C VAL A 37 -24.62 -18.17 20.73
N LEU A 38 -23.88 -17.37 19.96
CA LEU A 38 -24.06 -17.30 18.50
C LEU A 38 -23.80 -18.65 17.81
N ARG A 39 -22.81 -19.42 18.27
CA ARG A 39 -22.54 -20.78 17.76
C ARG A 39 -23.63 -21.78 18.10
N SER A 40 -24.21 -21.67 19.31
CA SER A 40 -25.28 -22.58 19.75
C SER A 40 -26.53 -22.48 18.87
N PHE A 41 -26.78 -21.31 18.28
CA PHE A 41 -27.85 -21.06 17.31
C PHE A 41 -27.40 -21.18 15.84
N SER A 42 -26.17 -21.64 15.59
CA SER A 42 -25.58 -21.74 14.24
C SER A 42 -25.55 -20.42 13.46
N TYR A 43 -25.51 -19.29 14.16
CA TYR A 43 -25.38 -17.96 13.55
C TYR A 43 -23.96 -17.65 13.12
N VAL A 44 -22.98 -18.22 13.81
CA VAL A 44 -21.58 -18.21 13.41
C VAL A 44 -21.00 -19.62 13.48
N SER A 45 -20.11 -19.94 12.56
CA SER A 45 -19.37 -21.19 12.50
C SER A 45 -17.87 -20.93 12.44
N HIS A 46 -17.11 -21.93 12.82
CA HIS A 46 -15.65 -21.89 12.80
C HIS A 46 -15.17 -22.90 11.76
N THR A 47 -14.26 -22.49 10.89
CA THR A 47 -13.71 -23.39 9.87
C THR A 47 -12.83 -24.47 10.52
N ALA A 48 -12.68 -25.62 9.84
CA ALA A 48 -11.99 -26.79 10.38
C ALA A 48 -10.49 -26.56 10.68
N ASP A 49 -9.89 -25.54 10.08
CA ASP A 49 -8.51 -25.07 10.31
C ASP A 49 -8.38 -24.11 11.51
N ALA A 50 -9.49 -23.75 12.14
CA ALA A 50 -9.59 -22.93 13.33
C ALA A 50 -9.04 -21.50 13.23
N GLN A 51 -8.85 -20.96 12.01
CA GLN A 51 -8.30 -19.61 11.82
C GLN A 51 -9.29 -18.60 11.25
N THR A 52 -10.46 -19.06 10.77
CA THR A 52 -11.47 -18.18 10.21
C THR A 52 -12.88 -18.48 10.73
N TRP A 53 -13.67 -17.43 10.77
CA TRP A 53 -15.04 -17.44 11.26
C TRP A 53 -16.00 -17.16 10.13
N GLU A 54 -17.04 -17.96 9.99
CA GLU A 54 -18.12 -17.71 9.04
C GLU A 54 -19.33 -17.20 9.81
N MET A 55 -20.04 -16.24 9.23
CA MET A 55 -21.29 -15.74 9.78
C MET A 55 -22.41 -16.03 8.79
N HIS A 56 -23.54 -16.51 9.30
CA HIS A 56 -24.69 -16.79 8.47
C HIS A 56 -25.18 -15.51 7.79
N ARG A 57 -25.48 -15.58 6.49
CA ARG A 57 -25.81 -14.40 5.66
C ARG A 57 -27.00 -13.59 6.20
N LEU A 58 -28.05 -14.26 6.69
CA LEU A 58 -29.19 -13.56 7.29
C LEU A 58 -28.81 -12.76 8.53
N VAL A 59 -27.87 -13.28 9.34
CA VAL A 59 -27.37 -12.61 10.54
C VAL A 59 -26.54 -11.39 10.14
N GLN A 60 -25.69 -11.54 9.12
CA GLN A 60 -24.93 -10.42 8.57
C GLN A 60 -25.87 -9.29 8.08
N THR A 61 -26.86 -9.63 7.25
CA THR A 61 -27.81 -8.64 6.72
C THR A 61 -28.65 -8.01 7.83
N ALA A 62 -29.17 -8.81 8.77
CA ALA A 62 -29.97 -8.28 9.88
C ALA A 62 -29.14 -7.33 10.75
N THR A 63 -27.88 -7.66 11.01
CA THR A 63 -26.97 -6.81 11.78
C THR A 63 -26.68 -5.51 11.04
N LEU A 64 -26.43 -5.55 9.72
CA LEU A 64 -26.24 -4.35 8.91
C LEU A 64 -27.46 -3.43 8.95
N VAL A 65 -28.66 -3.97 8.70
CA VAL A 65 -29.92 -3.20 8.74
C VAL A 65 -30.13 -2.60 10.13
N TRP A 66 -29.82 -3.35 11.19
CA TRP A 66 -29.92 -2.86 12.56
C TRP A 66 -28.93 -1.72 12.82
N LEU A 67 -27.67 -1.85 12.40
CA LEU A 67 -26.64 -0.81 12.55
C LEU A 67 -26.99 0.46 11.78
N GLU A 68 -27.52 0.34 10.57
CA GLU A 68 -28.03 1.47 9.77
C GLU A 68 -29.18 2.17 10.47
N GLY A 69 -30.18 1.41 10.93
CA GLY A 69 -31.35 1.95 11.62
C GLY A 69 -31.03 2.69 12.93
N HIS A 70 -29.88 2.38 13.56
CA HIS A 70 -29.42 3.03 14.79
C HIS A 70 -28.27 4.02 14.55
N GLY A 71 -27.88 4.29 13.29
CA GLY A 71 -26.80 5.23 12.96
C GLY A 71 -25.41 4.81 13.46
N ARG A 72 -25.19 3.52 13.70
CA ARG A 72 -23.92 2.98 14.24
C ARG A 72 -23.01 2.35 13.20
N LEU A 73 -23.44 2.33 11.94
CA LEU A 73 -22.71 1.64 10.87
C LEU A 73 -21.30 2.23 10.65
N ASP A 74 -21.17 3.55 10.65
CA ASP A 74 -19.88 4.20 10.41
C ASP A 74 -18.89 3.95 11.56
N GLU A 75 -19.35 3.93 12.81
CA GLU A 75 -18.54 3.54 13.98
C GLU A 75 -17.92 2.14 13.79
N VAL A 76 -18.74 1.18 13.32
CA VAL A 76 -18.29 -0.20 13.09
C VAL A 76 -17.33 -0.29 11.90
N ARG A 77 -17.58 0.46 10.82
CA ARG A 77 -16.68 0.53 9.66
C ARG A 77 -15.31 1.11 10.03
N GLU A 78 -15.30 2.20 10.80
CA GLU A 78 -14.06 2.82 11.28
C GLU A 78 -13.26 1.85 12.16
N ARG A 79 -13.93 1.13 13.04
CA ARG A 79 -13.30 0.09 13.87
C ARG A 79 -12.75 -1.06 13.02
N PHE A 80 -13.46 -1.47 11.98
CA PHE A 80 -12.97 -2.48 11.05
C PHE A 80 -11.71 -2.03 10.33
N VAL A 81 -11.69 -0.81 9.79
CA VAL A 81 -10.50 -0.22 9.17
C VAL A 81 -9.33 -0.18 10.14
N HIS A 82 -9.57 0.19 11.41
CA HIS A 82 -8.53 0.20 12.44
C HIS A 82 -7.92 -1.19 12.68
N HIS A 83 -8.76 -2.21 12.88
CA HIS A 83 -8.30 -3.58 13.06
C HIS A 83 -7.55 -4.09 11.83
N LEU A 84 -8.07 -3.82 10.64
CA LEU A 84 -7.44 -4.22 9.40
C LEU A 84 -6.09 -3.52 9.21
N ARG A 85 -5.98 -2.22 9.52
CA ARG A 85 -4.71 -1.48 9.47
C ARG A 85 -3.66 -2.11 10.39
N ASN A 86 -4.04 -2.56 11.57
CA ASN A 86 -3.10 -3.17 12.53
C ASN A 86 -2.70 -4.59 12.14
N ALA A 87 -3.59 -5.32 11.46
CA ALA A 87 -3.36 -6.69 11.04
C ALA A 87 -2.70 -6.81 9.65
N PHE A 88 -2.92 -5.84 8.74
CA PHE A 88 -2.50 -5.89 7.35
C PHE A 88 -1.05 -5.38 7.19
N PRO A 89 -0.07 -6.27 6.99
CA PRO A 89 1.33 -5.90 6.94
C PRO A 89 1.72 -5.32 5.57
N THR A 90 2.99 -4.94 5.42
CA THR A 90 3.54 -4.49 4.13
C THR A 90 3.67 -5.66 3.14
N GLY A 91 3.74 -5.36 1.84
CA GLY A 91 3.83 -6.34 0.75
C GLY A 91 5.14 -7.16 0.67
N GLN A 92 5.99 -7.14 1.71
CA GLN A 92 7.22 -7.93 1.76
C GLN A 92 6.92 -9.44 1.63
N PHE A 93 7.80 -10.19 0.97
CA PHE A 93 7.63 -11.61 0.70
C PHE A 93 7.28 -12.45 1.95
N ALA A 94 7.92 -12.16 3.09
CA ALA A 94 7.66 -12.85 4.36
C ALA A 94 6.20 -12.72 4.84
N ASN A 95 5.52 -11.64 4.46
CA ASN A 95 4.17 -11.31 4.86
C ASN A 95 3.10 -11.82 3.90
N TRP A 96 3.48 -12.37 2.74
CA TRP A 96 2.54 -12.78 1.70
C TRP A 96 1.44 -13.75 2.17
N PRO A 97 1.68 -14.73 3.05
CA PRO A 97 0.60 -15.57 3.57
C PRO A 97 -0.50 -14.76 4.27
N VAL A 98 -0.11 -13.76 5.07
CA VAL A 98 -1.03 -12.89 5.80
C VAL A 98 -1.74 -11.92 4.84
N CYS A 99 -0.99 -11.29 3.93
CA CYS A 99 -1.58 -10.40 2.92
C CYS A 99 -2.60 -11.13 2.06
N ARG A 100 -2.33 -12.38 1.64
CA ARG A 100 -3.25 -13.19 0.83
C ARG A 100 -4.61 -13.36 1.51
N ILE A 101 -4.61 -13.61 2.81
CA ILE A 101 -5.83 -13.78 3.61
C ILE A 101 -6.55 -12.45 3.76
N LEU A 102 -5.82 -11.36 4.03
CA LEU A 102 -6.43 -10.07 4.37
C LEU A 102 -6.75 -9.18 3.16
N PHE A 103 -6.17 -9.45 1.99
CA PHE A 103 -6.30 -8.59 0.81
C PHE A 103 -7.74 -8.49 0.30
N PRO A 104 -8.53 -9.58 0.23
CA PRO A 104 -9.95 -9.49 -0.08
C PRO A 104 -10.74 -8.58 0.88
N HIS A 105 -10.40 -8.57 2.18
CA HIS A 105 -11.01 -7.68 3.16
C HIS A 105 -10.61 -6.22 2.94
N ALA A 106 -9.35 -5.97 2.58
CA ALA A 106 -8.90 -4.64 2.20
C ALA A 106 -9.64 -4.13 0.95
N LYS A 107 -9.84 -4.97 -0.06
CA LYS A 107 -10.64 -4.61 -1.24
C LYS A 107 -12.07 -4.24 -0.87
N SER A 108 -12.72 -4.97 0.03
CA SER A 108 -14.06 -4.61 0.53
C SER A 108 -14.10 -3.20 1.15
N THR A 109 -13.05 -2.80 1.87
CA THR A 109 -12.99 -1.44 2.42
C THR A 109 -12.82 -0.36 1.37
N ALA A 110 -12.32 -0.67 0.16
CA ALA A 110 -12.12 0.32 -0.89
C ALA A 110 -13.44 0.97 -1.34
N GLU A 111 -14.54 0.20 -1.31
CA GLU A 111 -15.89 0.68 -1.60
C GLU A 111 -16.49 1.53 -0.46
N GLN A 112 -15.88 1.50 0.72
CA GLN A 112 -16.43 2.04 1.96
C GLN A 112 -15.48 3.05 2.59
N LYS A 113 -15.17 4.11 1.83
CA LYS A 113 -14.28 5.19 2.27
C LYS A 113 -14.82 5.87 3.55
N PRO A 114 -14.06 5.87 4.67
CA PRO A 114 -14.48 6.55 5.90
C PRO A 114 -14.56 8.07 5.74
N VAL A 115 -15.47 8.70 6.49
CA VAL A 115 -15.62 10.16 6.53
C VAL A 115 -14.72 10.79 7.59
N ASN A 116 -14.51 10.11 8.72
CA ASN A 116 -13.66 10.59 9.81
C ASN A 116 -12.19 10.72 9.37
N PRO A 117 -11.54 11.89 9.58
CA PRO A 117 -10.13 12.12 9.25
C PRO A 117 -9.15 11.05 9.74
N SER A 118 -9.27 10.62 11.00
CA SER A 118 -8.33 9.65 11.58
C SER A 118 -8.50 8.26 10.96
N ALA A 119 -9.75 7.82 10.78
CA ALA A 119 -10.06 6.57 10.09
C ALA A 119 -9.63 6.62 8.61
N LEU A 120 -9.76 7.79 7.96
CA LEU A 120 -9.37 7.97 6.57
C LEU A 120 -7.86 7.80 6.34
N ILE A 121 -7.02 8.25 7.29
CA ILE A 121 -5.56 8.01 7.23
C ILE A 121 -5.21 6.53 7.43
N GLN A 122 -5.90 5.87 8.36
CA GLN A 122 -5.71 4.43 8.58
C GLN A 122 -6.13 3.62 7.36
N TRP A 123 -7.28 3.98 6.77
CA TRP A 123 -7.77 3.42 5.52
C TRP A 123 -6.78 3.63 4.37
N ALA A 124 -6.22 4.83 4.22
CA ALA A 124 -5.22 5.11 3.20
C ALA A 124 -3.95 4.26 3.37
N SER A 125 -3.61 3.89 4.61
CA SER A 125 -2.49 3.00 4.90
C SER A 125 -2.79 1.54 4.52
N VAL A 126 -4.01 1.07 4.78
CA VAL A 126 -4.50 -0.23 4.27
C VAL A 126 -4.45 -0.25 2.76
N MET A 127 -4.97 0.79 2.08
CA MET A 127 -4.93 0.91 0.62
C MET A 127 -3.50 0.88 0.08
N TYR A 128 -2.57 1.60 0.72
CA TYR A 128 -1.15 1.59 0.32
C TYR A 128 -0.50 0.19 0.47
N HIS A 129 -0.71 -0.50 1.60
CA HIS A 129 -0.18 -1.87 1.76
C HIS A 129 -0.83 -2.85 0.77
N SER A 130 -2.12 -2.67 0.50
CA SER A 130 -2.86 -3.47 -0.49
C SER A 130 -2.30 -3.27 -1.89
N ALA A 131 -2.00 -2.02 -2.25
CA ALA A 131 -1.39 -1.68 -3.53
C ALA A 131 -0.03 -2.35 -3.70
N TRP A 132 0.81 -2.32 -2.65
CA TRP A 132 2.10 -2.99 -2.68
C TRP A 132 1.92 -4.49 -2.89
N TYR A 133 1.09 -5.15 -2.07
CA TYR A 133 0.86 -6.58 -2.25
C TYR A 133 0.31 -6.93 -3.65
N ALA A 134 -0.65 -6.16 -4.16
CA ALA A 134 -1.21 -6.36 -5.50
C ALA A 134 -0.14 -6.23 -6.60
N LEU A 135 0.73 -5.23 -6.49
CA LEU A 135 1.85 -5.03 -7.42
C LEU A 135 2.79 -6.24 -7.44
N GLU A 136 3.14 -6.78 -6.28
CA GLU A 136 4.00 -7.95 -6.14
C GLU A 136 3.35 -9.23 -6.69
N GLN A 137 2.01 -9.33 -6.64
CA GLN A 137 1.28 -10.43 -7.29
C GLN A 137 1.06 -10.21 -8.79
N GLY A 138 1.44 -9.05 -9.33
CA GLY A 138 1.22 -8.68 -10.74
C GLY A 138 -0.21 -8.22 -11.06
N ASP A 139 -1.07 -8.00 -10.05
CA ASP A 139 -2.39 -7.41 -10.25
C ASP A 139 -2.28 -5.87 -10.34
N LEU A 140 -1.90 -5.41 -11.52
CA LEU A 140 -1.62 -4.00 -11.76
C LEU A 140 -2.88 -3.11 -11.70
N ASN A 141 -4.08 -3.69 -11.88
CA ASN A 141 -5.33 -2.95 -11.81
C ASN A 141 -5.70 -2.63 -10.37
N ASP A 142 -5.69 -3.64 -9.50
CA ASP A 142 -5.94 -3.43 -8.07
C ASP A 142 -4.83 -2.57 -7.44
N ALA A 143 -3.57 -2.76 -7.85
CA ALA A 143 -2.44 -1.96 -7.39
C ALA A 143 -2.66 -0.47 -7.69
N LEU A 144 -3.01 -0.14 -8.94
CA LEU A 144 -3.26 1.24 -9.36
C LEU A 144 -4.48 1.84 -8.63
N GLY A 145 -5.58 1.08 -8.54
CA GLY A 145 -6.82 1.54 -7.90
C GLY A 145 -6.61 1.87 -6.42
N THR A 146 -6.01 0.95 -5.67
CA THR A 146 -5.75 1.13 -4.24
C THR A 146 -4.66 2.18 -3.97
N ALA A 147 -3.61 2.26 -4.79
CA ALA A 147 -2.61 3.33 -4.64
C ALA A 147 -3.21 4.72 -4.88
N THR A 148 -4.04 4.88 -5.92
CA THR A 148 -4.73 6.14 -6.23
C THR A 148 -5.68 6.54 -5.10
N ALA A 149 -6.43 5.59 -4.57
CA ALA A 149 -7.29 5.79 -3.41
C ALA A 149 -6.51 6.31 -2.18
N ALA A 150 -5.32 5.73 -1.92
CA ALA A 150 -4.44 6.18 -0.85
C ALA A 150 -3.94 7.62 -1.08
N ILE A 151 -3.55 7.99 -2.31
CA ILE A 151 -3.13 9.36 -2.66
C ILE A 151 -4.25 10.35 -2.39
N THR A 152 -5.47 10.06 -2.85
CA THR A 152 -6.61 10.96 -2.66
C THR A 152 -6.89 11.20 -1.18
N ALA A 153 -6.90 10.14 -0.37
CA ALA A 153 -7.15 10.24 1.06
C ALA A 153 -6.04 11.00 1.81
N ARG A 154 -4.77 10.70 1.53
CA ARG A 154 -3.62 11.38 2.16
C ARG A 154 -3.51 12.84 1.73
N SER A 155 -3.77 13.15 0.45
CA SER A 155 -3.75 14.52 -0.06
C SER A 155 -4.82 15.39 0.60
N GLN A 156 -6.01 14.83 0.84
CA GLN A 156 -7.12 15.53 1.48
C GLN A 156 -6.81 15.89 2.95
N GLN A 157 -6.10 15.02 3.67
CA GLN A 157 -5.92 15.14 5.12
C GLN A 157 -4.55 15.70 5.53
N LEU A 158 -3.49 15.35 4.81
CA LEU A 158 -2.10 15.71 5.12
C LEU A 158 -1.51 16.72 4.14
N GLY A 159 -2.14 16.89 2.97
CA GLY A 159 -1.63 17.69 1.86
C GLY A 159 -0.87 16.86 0.82
N ALA A 160 -0.73 17.44 -0.38
CA ALA A 160 -0.11 16.79 -1.54
C ALA A 160 1.39 16.53 -1.37
N GLU A 161 2.05 17.34 -0.56
CA GLU A 161 3.51 17.31 -0.38
C GLU A 161 3.94 16.49 0.84
N HIS A 162 2.99 16.00 1.63
CA HIS A 162 3.28 15.15 2.77
C HIS A 162 3.95 13.86 2.31
N GLU A 163 4.97 13.42 3.03
CA GLU A 163 5.82 12.29 2.66
C GLU A 163 5.03 11.00 2.39
N SER A 164 4.00 10.73 3.21
CA SER A 164 3.10 9.60 2.96
C SER A 164 2.28 9.69 1.69
N THR A 165 1.93 10.90 1.25
CA THR A 165 1.30 11.10 -0.06
C THR A 165 2.31 10.79 -1.16
N LEU A 166 3.56 11.25 -1.01
CA LEU A 166 4.64 10.98 -1.96
C LEU A 166 4.99 9.48 -2.05
N TRP A 167 4.98 8.73 -0.95
CA TRP A 167 5.12 7.26 -0.99
C TRP A 167 3.97 6.58 -1.76
N SER A 168 2.74 7.06 -1.60
CA SER A 168 1.62 6.55 -2.39
C SER A 168 1.74 6.88 -3.89
N ILE A 169 2.28 8.06 -4.24
CA ILE A 169 2.59 8.41 -5.64
C ILE A 169 3.68 7.49 -6.19
N ALA A 170 4.74 7.22 -5.41
CA ALA A 170 5.79 6.29 -5.81
C ALA A 170 5.23 4.87 -6.08
N MET A 171 4.18 4.44 -5.37
CA MET A 171 3.51 3.17 -5.65
C MET A 171 2.80 3.16 -7.02
N VAL A 172 2.13 4.27 -7.38
CA VAL A 172 1.53 4.44 -8.73
C VAL A 172 2.60 4.43 -9.81
N VAL A 173 3.73 5.11 -9.58
CA VAL A 173 4.90 5.07 -10.47
C VAL A 173 5.38 3.65 -10.70
N SER A 174 5.58 2.87 -9.63
CA SER A 174 6.00 1.46 -9.75
C SER A 174 4.99 0.65 -10.56
N THR A 175 3.69 0.92 -10.40
CA THR A 175 2.65 0.25 -11.17
C THR A 175 2.70 0.63 -12.66
N TYR A 176 2.92 1.91 -12.99
CA TYR A 176 3.11 2.35 -14.38
C TYR A 176 4.35 1.74 -15.02
N ARG A 177 5.46 1.65 -14.30
CA ARG A 177 6.68 0.97 -14.78
C ARG A 177 6.41 -0.50 -15.09
N SER A 178 5.69 -1.21 -14.23
CA SER A 178 5.28 -2.60 -14.47
C SER A 178 4.31 -2.75 -15.66
N GLN A 179 3.55 -1.69 -16.00
CA GLN A 179 2.72 -1.64 -17.21
C GLN A 179 3.49 -1.23 -18.48
N GLY A 180 4.79 -0.90 -18.38
CA GLY A 180 5.57 -0.34 -19.48
C GLY A 180 5.24 1.12 -19.83
N ARG A 181 4.50 1.82 -18.96
CA ARG A 181 4.04 3.21 -19.12
C ARG A 181 5.10 4.17 -18.58
N TRP A 182 6.25 4.19 -19.23
CA TRP A 182 7.45 4.90 -18.76
C TRP A 182 7.30 6.42 -18.73
N LYS A 183 6.51 7.00 -19.64
CA LYS A 183 6.29 8.44 -19.70
C LYS A 183 5.46 8.94 -18.52
N GLU A 184 4.35 8.25 -18.22
CA GLU A 184 3.51 8.60 -17.07
C GLU A 184 4.24 8.36 -15.74
N ALA A 185 5.11 7.35 -15.66
CA ALA A 185 5.99 7.13 -14.51
C ALA A 185 6.97 8.30 -14.33
N GLU A 186 7.65 8.72 -15.40
CA GLU A 186 8.60 9.84 -15.38
C GLU A 186 7.96 11.14 -14.91
N GLU A 187 6.80 11.51 -15.47
CA GLU A 187 6.11 12.77 -15.12
C GLU A 187 5.83 12.85 -13.62
N LEU A 188 5.41 11.72 -13.01
CA LEU A 188 5.17 11.63 -11.58
C LEU A 188 6.48 11.60 -10.77
N GLU A 189 7.51 10.89 -11.23
CA GLU A 189 8.81 10.81 -10.54
C GLU A 189 9.50 12.17 -10.49
N VAL A 190 9.50 12.93 -11.59
CA VAL A 190 10.04 14.31 -11.63
C VAL A 190 9.32 15.18 -10.60
N LYS A 191 7.98 15.16 -10.61
CA LYS A 191 7.18 15.95 -9.65
C LYS A 191 7.48 15.59 -8.19
N VAL A 192 7.59 14.29 -7.89
CA VAL A 192 7.92 13.81 -6.53
C VAL A 192 9.34 14.24 -6.14
N MET A 193 10.31 14.08 -7.04
CA MET A 193 11.69 14.47 -6.82
C MET A 193 11.79 15.98 -6.55
N GLU A 194 11.21 16.83 -7.40
CA GLU A 194 11.21 18.29 -7.21
C GLU A 194 10.57 18.70 -5.88
N THR A 195 9.47 18.05 -5.52
CA THR A 195 8.80 18.29 -4.23
C THR A 195 9.71 17.93 -3.06
N ARG A 196 10.41 16.78 -3.12
CA ARG A 196 11.35 16.35 -2.07
C ARG A 196 12.58 17.26 -1.99
N VAL A 197 13.14 17.68 -3.12
CA VAL A 197 14.23 18.68 -3.16
C VAL A 197 13.79 19.96 -2.44
N ARG A 198 12.58 20.45 -2.71
CA ARG A 198 12.07 21.69 -2.09
C ARG A 198 11.79 21.55 -0.60
N VAL A 199 11.17 20.43 -0.18
CA VAL A 199 10.67 20.24 1.20
C VAL A 199 11.74 19.68 2.14
N LEU A 200 12.54 18.72 1.67
CA LEU A 200 13.52 17.97 2.47
C LEU A 200 14.97 18.38 2.16
N GLY A 201 15.22 19.00 1.00
CA GLY A 201 16.55 19.32 0.49
C GLY A 201 17.09 18.27 -0.48
N GLY A 202 18.07 18.68 -1.29
CA GLY A 202 18.71 17.83 -2.30
C GLY A 202 19.48 16.63 -1.74
N GLU A 203 19.96 16.74 -0.50
CA GLU A 203 20.81 15.74 0.15
C GLU A 203 20.03 14.76 1.05
N HIS A 204 18.70 14.91 1.16
CA HIS A 204 17.87 14.03 1.97
C HIS A 204 17.81 12.62 1.38
N PRO A 205 17.89 11.54 2.18
CA PRO A 205 17.84 10.16 1.67
C PRO A 205 16.65 9.87 0.74
N ASP A 206 15.46 10.37 1.04
CA ASP A 206 14.30 10.21 0.16
C ASP A 206 14.38 10.97 -1.16
N THR A 207 15.04 12.12 -1.18
CA THR A 207 15.35 12.84 -2.42
C THR A 207 16.31 12.02 -3.27
N LEU A 208 17.38 11.51 -2.66
CA LEU A 208 18.39 10.67 -3.32
C LEU A 208 17.80 9.33 -3.81
N ASN A 209 16.81 8.77 -3.12
CA ASN A 209 16.04 7.62 -3.58
C ASN A 209 15.17 7.96 -4.79
N SER A 210 14.50 9.12 -4.78
CA SER A 210 13.72 9.60 -5.93
C SER A 210 14.59 9.81 -7.16
N MET A 211 15.78 10.40 -7.02
CA MET A 211 16.73 10.57 -8.12
C MET A 211 17.18 9.22 -8.70
N ALA A 212 17.50 8.24 -7.85
CA ALA A 212 17.86 6.91 -8.30
C ALA A 212 16.72 6.20 -9.05
N ASN A 213 15.47 6.36 -8.58
CA ASN A 213 14.31 5.78 -9.24
C ASN A 213 14.05 6.42 -10.63
N LEU A 214 14.15 7.75 -10.72
CA LEU A 214 14.02 8.48 -11.98
C LEU A 214 15.14 8.12 -12.97
N ALA A 215 16.38 7.95 -12.49
CA ALA A 215 17.49 7.48 -13.31
C ALA A 215 17.21 6.08 -13.89
N ALA A 216 16.64 5.17 -13.09
CA ALA A 216 16.22 3.86 -13.59
C ALA A 216 15.09 3.95 -14.63
N THR A 217 14.20 4.94 -14.53
CA THR A 217 13.17 5.20 -15.55
C THR A 217 13.79 5.73 -16.85
N TYR A 218 14.71 6.70 -16.78
CA TYR A 218 15.47 7.17 -17.95
C TYR A 218 16.26 6.05 -18.62
N TRP A 219 16.87 5.18 -17.81
CA TRP A 219 17.51 3.97 -18.31
C TRP A 219 16.52 3.13 -19.13
N ASN A 220 15.38 2.75 -18.58
CA ASN A 220 14.42 1.91 -19.32
C ASN A 220 13.82 2.60 -20.57
N GLN A 221 13.91 3.93 -20.68
CA GLN A 221 13.55 4.68 -21.90
C GLN A 221 14.67 4.77 -22.95
N GLY A 222 15.89 4.32 -22.62
CA GLY A 222 17.08 4.45 -23.47
C GLY A 222 17.80 5.82 -23.37
N ARG A 223 17.45 6.63 -22.36
CA ARG A 223 18.07 7.94 -22.08
C ARG A 223 19.24 7.77 -21.13
N TRP A 224 20.24 7.01 -21.57
CA TRP A 224 21.35 6.53 -20.74
C TRP A 224 22.17 7.67 -20.12
N LYS A 225 22.43 8.72 -20.89
CA LYS A 225 23.21 9.87 -20.42
C LYS A 225 22.53 10.62 -19.29
N GLU A 226 21.22 10.83 -19.41
CA GLU A 226 20.42 11.50 -18.37
C GLU A 226 20.29 10.61 -17.12
N ALA A 227 20.21 9.29 -17.29
CA ALA A 227 20.26 8.34 -16.19
C ALA A 227 21.61 8.39 -15.45
N GLU A 228 22.71 8.43 -16.20
CA GLU A 228 24.08 8.47 -15.66
C GLU A 228 24.35 9.76 -14.90
N ASP A 229 24.00 10.91 -15.48
CA ASP A 229 24.17 12.22 -14.84
C ASP A 229 23.43 12.26 -13.50
N LEU A 230 22.17 11.79 -13.48
CA LEU A 230 21.31 11.84 -12.30
C LEU A 230 21.75 10.87 -11.18
N ILE A 231 22.13 9.63 -11.52
CA ILE A 231 22.59 8.66 -10.52
C ILE A 231 23.99 9.02 -9.97
N SER A 232 24.84 9.66 -10.79
CA SER A 232 26.13 10.19 -10.37
C SER A 232 25.95 11.28 -9.32
N GLU A 233 25.09 12.27 -9.60
CA GLU A 233 24.75 13.33 -8.65
C GLU A 233 24.24 12.75 -7.32
N ALA A 234 23.33 11.77 -7.39
CA ALA A 234 22.78 11.13 -6.20
C ALA A 234 23.84 10.33 -5.40
N ALA A 235 24.76 9.65 -6.08
CA ALA A 235 25.85 8.90 -5.44
C ALA A 235 26.86 9.83 -4.75
N GLU A 236 27.22 10.94 -5.39
CA GLU A 236 28.10 11.95 -4.81
C GLU A 236 27.49 12.60 -3.56
N ALA A 237 26.22 13.02 -3.65
CA ALA A 237 25.49 13.57 -2.51
C ALA A 237 25.38 12.57 -1.36
N SER A 238 25.03 11.31 -1.65
CA SER A 238 25.01 10.23 -0.64
C SER A 238 26.39 10.02 0.01
N GLY A 239 27.46 10.09 -0.78
CA GLY A 239 28.83 9.97 -0.29
C GLY A 239 29.26 11.11 0.65
N ARG A 240 28.75 12.33 0.44
CA ARG A 240 28.97 13.48 1.34
C ARG A 240 28.22 13.33 2.66
N VAL A 241 26.96 12.88 2.61
CA VAL A 241 26.05 12.84 3.77
C VAL A 241 26.26 11.59 4.62
N LEU A 242 26.24 10.41 3.98
CA LEU A 242 26.22 9.10 4.64
C LEU A 242 27.61 8.44 4.68
N GLY A 243 28.56 8.98 3.91
CA GLY A 243 29.88 8.40 3.72
C GLY A 243 29.92 7.39 2.56
N LYS A 244 31.13 7.20 2.00
CA LYS A 244 31.36 6.36 0.81
C LYS A 244 31.16 4.86 1.04
N THR A 245 31.24 4.40 2.29
CA THR A 245 31.09 2.98 2.67
C THR A 245 29.68 2.63 3.12
N ASN A 246 28.75 3.59 3.15
CA ASN A 246 27.37 3.31 3.52
C ASN A 246 26.70 2.41 2.45
N PRO A 247 25.92 1.39 2.84
CA PRO A 247 25.22 0.51 1.90
C PRO A 247 24.40 1.24 0.83
N ASP A 248 23.74 2.35 1.19
CA ASP A 248 22.93 3.13 0.27
C ASP A 248 23.78 3.91 -0.74
N THR A 249 24.92 4.44 -0.30
CA THR A 249 25.92 5.06 -1.20
C THR A 249 26.49 4.01 -2.14
N LEU A 250 26.89 2.85 -1.63
CA LEU A 250 27.42 1.75 -2.43
C LEU A 250 26.41 1.23 -3.44
N GLY A 251 25.13 1.12 -3.05
CA GLY A 251 24.05 0.72 -3.95
C GLY A 251 23.90 1.68 -5.13
N ARG A 252 23.94 3.00 -4.87
CA ARG A 252 23.90 4.03 -5.93
C ARG A 252 25.14 4.02 -6.82
N THR A 253 26.33 3.90 -6.23
CA THR A 253 27.58 3.79 -7.00
C THR A 253 27.61 2.52 -7.86
N TYR A 254 27.09 1.39 -7.35
CA TYR A 254 26.98 0.16 -8.13
C TYR A 254 25.98 0.31 -9.27
N ALA A 255 24.82 0.93 -9.03
CA ALA A 255 23.85 1.24 -10.07
C ALA A 255 24.46 2.13 -11.16
N PHE A 256 25.21 3.16 -10.78
CA PHE A 256 25.99 4.00 -11.72
C PHE A 256 26.97 3.19 -12.56
N HIS A 257 27.75 2.28 -11.95
CA HIS A 257 28.70 1.45 -12.70
C HIS A 257 28.04 0.44 -13.65
N GLN A 258 26.83 -0.04 -13.33
CA GLN A 258 26.06 -0.91 -14.24
C GLN A 258 25.53 -0.12 -15.45
N ILE A 259 25.12 1.13 -15.23
CA ILE A 259 24.68 2.06 -16.27
C ILE A 259 25.86 2.39 -17.23
N GLY A 260 27.03 2.75 -16.69
CA GLY A 260 28.20 3.10 -17.51
C GLY A 260 28.82 1.93 -18.29
N ARG A 261 28.72 0.69 -17.81
CA ARG A 261 29.22 -0.51 -18.54
C ARG A 261 28.48 -0.78 -19.84
N HIS A 262 27.27 -0.28 -19.98
CA HIS A 262 26.43 -0.48 -21.16
C HIS A 262 26.70 0.55 -22.26
N ASP A 263 27.43 1.65 -22.00
CA ASP A 263 27.87 2.60 -23.03
C ASP A 263 29.08 2.05 -23.82
N ASP A 264 29.94 1.25 -23.18
CA ASP A 264 31.05 0.53 -23.82
C ASP A 264 30.58 -0.66 -24.69
N SER A 265 29.35 -1.15 -24.46
CA SER A 265 28.71 -2.15 -25.30
C SER A 265 27.68 -1.47 -26.21
N GLN A 266 28.04 -1.24 -27.48
CA GLN A 266 27.19 -0.68 -28.55
C GLN A 266 25.67 -0.88 -28.36
N PRO A 267 24.83 0.11 -28.74
CA PRO A 267 23.40 0.06 -28.49
C PRO A 267 22.79 -1.20 -29.09
N VAL A 268 22.15 -2.01 -28.25
CA VAL A 268 21.24 -3.07 -28.71
C VAL A 268 20.17 -2.38 -29.53
N LYS A 269 20.30 -2.47 -30.87
CA LYS A 269 19.34 -1.96 -31.84
C LYS A 269 17.93 -2.34 -31.39
N LYS A 270 17.03 -1.34 -31.40
CA LYS A 270 15.58 -1.52 -31.33
C LYS A 270 15.14 -2.73 -32.16
N CYS A 271 14.79 -3.84 -31.51
CA CYS A 271 13.93 -4.86 -32.10
C CYS A 271 12.49 -4.50 -31.74
N CYS A 272 11.94 -3.48 -32.38
CA CYS A 272 10.50 -3.17 -32.43
C CYS A 272 10.25 -2.29 -33.65
N ASP A 273 10.52 -2.82 -34.84
CA ASP A 273 9.85 -2.42 -36.08
C ASP A 273 9.31 -3.71 -36.73
N ALA A 274 8.07 -4.03 -36.38
CA ALA A 274 7.18 -5.00 -37.04
C ALA A 274 5.78 -4.59 -36.54
N THR A 275 4.84 -4.08 -37.32
CA THR A 275 4.51 -4.34 -38.72
C THR A 275 3.61 -3.20 -39.24
N GLU A 276 3.96 -2.56 -40.34
CA GLU A 276 3.01 -1.93 -41.28
C GLU A 276 3.48 -2.25 -42.70
N GLU A 277 2.92 -3.30 -43.28
CA GLU A 277 2.65 -3.49 -44.72
C GLU A 277 1.34 -4.29 -44.84
#